data_AF-A0A941YWB0-F1
#
_entry.id   AF-A0A941YWB0-F1
#
_cell.length_a   1.000
_cell.length_b   1.000
_cell.length_c   1.000
_cell.angle_alpha   90.00
_cell.angle_beta   90.00
_cell.angle_gamma   90.00
#
_symmetry.space_group_name_H-M   'P 1'
#
loop_
_entity.id
_entity.type
_entity.pdbx_description
1 polymer ?
#
loop_
_entity_poly.entity_id
_entity_poly.type
_entity_poly.pdbx_seq_one_letter_code
_entity_poly.pdbx_strand_id
1 'polypeptide(L)'
;MKTPKQRRPRREGLVYGHLERVSRDLLKDHFGTVQRYVGKGSGIYALYRKDRLIYVGLASALSGRVRAHLRDRHEESWDQFSIYLTVRDQHIKELESLLLRIARPKSNVQGGKLFGSRDLKNKVQQAIRAQYKQEVAGLFARSARGAKALPKGNKEEKEKVLQLFPEGARVRATNHKKSFSAIIRRDGQVRFDGTLYSSLSAAAKAALGRSVNGWWF
;
A
#
# COMPACT_ATOMS: atom_id res chain seq x y z
N MET A 1 55.24 7.01 0.81
CA MET A 1 54.59 5.73 0.42
C MET A 1 53.17 6.03 -0.05
N LYS A 2 52.80 5.66 -1.29
CA LYS A 2 51.44 5.86 -1.81
C LYS A 2 50.57 4.67 -1.40
N THR A 3 49.50 4.91 -0.68
CA THR A 3 48.52 3.88 -0.28
C THR A 3 47.89 3.22 -1.51
N PRO A 4 47.77 1.88 -1.56
CA PRO A 4 47.18 1.22 -2.72
C PRO A 4 45.70 1.59 -2.83
N LYS A 5 45.32 2.13 -3.99
CA LYS A 5 43.97 2.53 -4.31
C LYS A 5 43.05 1.29 -4.27
N GLN A 6 42.13 1.23 -3.30
CA GLN A 6 41.15 0.15 -3.20
C GLN A 6 40.44 -0.04 -4.55
N ARG A 7 40.59 -1.21 -5.16
CA ARG A 7 39.85 -1.60 -6.36
C ARG A 7 38.38 -1.71 -5.99
N ARG A 8 37.53 -0.88 -6.60
CA ARG A 8 36.07 -1.00 -6.44
C ARG A 8 35.67 -2.44 -6.81
N PRO A 9 34.83 -3.12 -6.01
CA PRO A 9 34.35 -4.44 -6.37
C PRO A 9 33.69 -4.37 -7.75
N ARG A 10 34.09 -5.26 -8.68
CA ARG A 10 33.44 -5.37 -9.99
C ARG A 10 31.98 -5.70 -9.72
N ARG A 11 31.07 -4.89 -10.26
CA ARG A 11 29.63 -5.19 -10.21
C ARG A 11 29.44 -6.48 -11.01
N GLU A 12 29.17 -7.59 -10.33
CA GLU A 12 28.73 -8.81 -11.00
C GLU A 12 27.37 -8.52 -11.63
N GLY A 13 27.31 -8.63 -12.96
CA GLY A 13 26.05 -8.49 -13.68
C GLY A 13 25.10 -9.61 -13.27
N LEU A 14 23.85 -9.27 -12.99
CA LEU A 14 22.82 -10.25 -12.68
C LEU A 14 22.59 -11.20 -13.87
N VAL A 15 22.62 -10.65 -15.09
CA VAL A 15 22.46 -11.35 -16.37
C VAL A 15 23.81 -11.35 -17.09
N TYR A 16 24.29 -12.52 -17.52
CA TYR A 16 25.56 -12.65 -18.27
C TYR A 16 25.36 -12.94 -19.76
N GLY A 17 24.15 -13.31 -20.17
CA GLY A 17 23.81 -13.58 -21.57
C GLY A 17 22.32 -13.48 -21.80
N HIS A 18 21.92 -13.14 -23.03
CA HIS A 18 20.51 -13.02 -23.40
C HIS A 18 20.30 -13.37 -24.88
N LEU A 19 19.05 -13.69 -25.20
CA LEU A 19 18.53 -13.86 -26.55
C LEU A 19 17.15 -13.21 -26.54
N GLU A 20 16.89 -12.19 -27.36
CA GLU A 20 15.67 -11.40 -27.26
C GLU A 20 14.82 -11.43 -28.54
N ARG A 21 13.49 -11.54 -28.35
CA ARG A 21 12.47 -11.43 -29.41
C ARG A 21 12.74 -12.31 -30.64
N VAL A 22 13.15 -13.54 -30.39
CA VAL A 22 13.47 -14.48 -31.46
C VAL A 22 12.27 -15.32 -31.83
N SER A 23 12.11 -15.63 -33.12
CA SER A 23 11.00 -16.45 -33.61
C SER A 23 10.95 -17.81 -32.91
N ARG A 24 9.72 -18.26 -32.62
CA ARG A 24 9.39 -19.64 -32.22
C ARG A 24 10.04 -20.67 -33.14
N ASP A 25 10.16 -20.38 -34.44
CA ASP A 25 10.70 -21.30 -35.43
C ASP A 25 12.18 -21.61 -35.18
N LEU A 26 12.96 -20.70 -34.58
CA LEU A 26 14.35 -20.98 -34.21
C LEU A 26 14.44 -22.17 -33.22
N LEU A 27 13.50 -22.26 -32.28
CA LEU A 27 13.45 -23.40 -31.34
C LEU A 27 12.92 -24.66 -31.99
N LYS A 28 12.04 -24.54 -32.97
CA LYS A 28 11.49 -25.68 -33.70
C LYS A 28 12.54 -26.32 -34.59
N ASP A 29 13.26 -25.51 -35.36
CA ASP A 29 14.10 -25.95 -36.47
C ASP A 29 15.59 -25.99 -36.10
N HIS A 30 16.03 -25.19 -35.13
CA HIS A 30 17.44 -25.03 -34.75
C HIS A 30 17.71 -25.19 -33.25
N PHE A 31 16.93 -26.03 -32.56
CA PHE A 31 17.09 -26.25 -31.12
C PHE A 31 18.52 -26.63 -30.70
N GLY A 32 19.22 -27.45 -31.48
CA GLY A 32 20.60 -27.87 -31.18
C GLY A 32 21.56 -26.68 -31.07
N THR A 33 21.40 -25.66 -31.92
CA THR A 33 22.18 -24.43 -31.87
C THR A 33 21.82 -23.63 -30.62
N VAL A 34 20.53 -23.46 -30.34
CA VAL A 34 20.08 -22.75 -29.13
C VAL A 34 20.61 -23.44 -27.86
N GLN A 35 20.51 -24.77 -27.77
CA GLN A 35 21.01 -25.53 -26.63
C GLN A 35 22.54 -25.42 -26.50
N ARG A 36 23.29 -25.35 -27.60
CA ARG A 36 24.76 -25.18 -27.56
C ARG A 36 25.18 -23.88 -26.88
N TYR A 37 24.51 -22.76 -27.17
CA TYR A 37 24.87 -21.44 -26.65
C TYR A 37 24.18 -21.10 -25.33
N VAL A 38 22.92 -21.51 -25.14
CA VAL A 38 22.15 -21.26 -23.92
C VAL A 38 22.41 -22.33 -22.84
N GLY A 39 22.75 -23.55 -23.26
CA GLY A 39 23.04 -24.67 -22.36
C GLY A 39 21.90 -25.02 -21.41
N LYS A 40 22.28 -25.54 -20.23
CA LYS A 40 21.42 -25.68 -19.05
C LYS A 40 21.48 -24.42 -18.17
N GLY A 41 21.56 -23.24 -18.78
CA GLY A 41 21.62 -21.98 -18.04
C GLY A 41 20.33 -21.75 -17.26
N SER A 42 20.50 -21.25 -16.03
CA SER A 42 19.41 -20.80 -15.17
C SER A 42 19.06 -19.34 -15.45
N GLY A 43 17.80 -18.97 -15.26
CA GLY A 43 17.35 -17.58 -15.39
C GLY A 43 15.89 -17.47 -15.77
N ILE A 44 15.58 -16.50 -16.64
CA ILE A 44 14.21 -16.07 -16.96
C ILE A 44 13.96 -16.24 -18.45
N TYR A 45 12.75 -16.68 -18.82
CA TYR A 45 12.26 -16.66 -20.18
C TYR A 45 10.93 -15.90 -20.28
N ALA A 46 10.70 -15.33 -21.45
CA ALA A 46 9.50 -14.60 -21.80
C ALA A 46 8.97 -15.09 -23.14
N LEU A 47 7.64 -15.28 -23.24
CA LEU A 47 6.96 -15.64 -24.49
C LEU A 47 6.08 -14.47 -24.93
N TYR A 48 6.04 -14.23 -26.23
CA TYR A 48 5.35 -13.10 -26.84
C TYR A 48 4.41 -13.56 -27.95
N ARG A 49 3.37 -12.77 -28.19
CA ARG A 49 2.47 -12.89 -29.34
C ARG A 49 2.29 -11.51 -29.95
N LYS A 50 2.67 -11.32 -31.21
CA LYS A 50 2.58 -10.01 -31.90
C LYS A 50 3.15 -8.87 -31.03
N ASP A 51 4.39 -9.03 -30.56
CA ASP A 51 5.12 -8.13 -29.65
C ASP A 51 4.56 -7.97 -28.23
N ARG A 52 3.43 -8.60 -27.90
CA ARG A 52 2.86 -8.53 -26.55
C ARG A 52 3.37 -9.68 -25.70
N LEU A 53 3.87 -9.35 -24.50
CA LEU A 53 4.28 -10.34 -23.51
C LEU A 53 3.06 -11.12 -23.01
N ILE A 54 3.06 -12.43 -23.22
CA ILE A 54 1.93 -13.31 -22.83
C ILE A 54 2.27 -14.24 -21.66
N TYR A 55 3.55 -14.47 -21.40
CA TYR A 55 4.02 -15.38 -20.37
C TYR A 55 5.44 -15.03 -19.95
N VAL A 56 5.72 -15.15 -18.66
CA VAL A 56 7.07 -15.06 -18.09
C VAL A 56 7.22 -16.23 -17.12
N GLY A 57 8.38 -16.87 -17.14
CA GLY A 57 8.70 -17.92 -16.17
C GLY A 57 10.19 -18.01 -15.88
N LEU A 58 10.53 -18.70 -14.79
CA LEU A 58 11.90 -19.11 -14.47
C LEU A 58 12.19 -20.56 -14.83
N ALA A 59 13.45 -20.87 -15.08
CA ALA A 59 13.93 -22.23 -15.23
C ALA A 59 15.40 -22.36 -14.84
N SER A 60 15.78 -23.51 -14.31
CA SER A 60 17.19 -23.89 -14.15
C SER A 60 17.82 -24.39 -15.46
N ALA A 61 17.01 -24.77 -16.44
CA ALA A 61 17.43 -25.19 -17.78
C ALA A 61 16.53 -24.51 -18.84
N LEU A 62 16.86 -23.27 -19.18
CA LEU A 62 16.03 -22.41 -20.02
C LEU A 62 15.76 -22.99 -21.41
N SER A 63 16.79 -23.46 -22.12
CA SER A 63 16.62 -24.04 -23.47
C SER A 63 15.57 -25.15 -23.50
N GLY A 64 15.67 -26.12 -22.59
CA GLY A 64 14.71 -27.22 -22.46
C GLY A 64 13.31 -26.75 -22.06
N ARG A 65 13.22 -25.80 -21.13
CA ARG A 65 11.91 -25.28 -20.67
C ARG A 65 11.17 -24.53 -21.77
N VAL A 66 11.84 -23.65 -22.51
CA VAL A 66 11.20 -22.92 -23.61
C VAL A 66 10.81 -23.87 -24.75
N ARG A 67 11.63 -24.89 -25.05
CA ARG A 67 11.26 -25.94 -26.00
C ARG A 67 9.98 -26.69 -25.58
N ALA A 68 9.79 -26.94 -24.29
CA ALA A 68 8.58 -27.62 -23.81
C ALA A 68 7.29 -26.85 -24.13
N HIS A 69 7.37 -25.51 -24.22
CA HIS A 69 6.25 -24.66 -24.65
C HIS A 69 5.88 -24.79 -26.13
N LEU A 70 6.62 -25.58 -26.91
CA LEU A 70 6.20 -25.97 -28.26
C LEU A 70 5.15 -27.07 -28.28
N ARG A 71 4.84 -27.70 -27.15
CA ARG A 71 3.94 -28.86 -27.07
C ARG A 71 2.99 -28.84 -25.87
N ASP A 72 3.07 -27.79 -25.04
CA ASP A 72 2.24 -27.69 -23.86
C ASP A 72 1.00 -26.82 -24.13
N ARG A 73 0.22 -26.55 -23.09
CA ARG A 73 -0.99 -25.70 -23.18
C ARG A 73 -0.74 -24.30 -23.77
N HIS A 74 0.50 -23.84 -23.88
CA HIS A 74 0.88 -22.56 -24.46
C HIS A 74 1.30 -22.68 -25.93
N GLU A 75 1.30 -23.85 -26.54
CA GLU A 75 1.84 -24.13 -27.88
C GLU A 75 1.49 -23.08 -28.94
N GLU A 76 0.21 -22.77 -29.13
CA GLU A 76 -0.23 -21.81 -30.17
C GLU A 76 -0.30 -20.36 -29.70
N SER A 77 -0.02 -20.12 -28.42
CA SER A 77 -0.25 -18.82 -27.80
C SER A 77 0.84 -17.79 -28.10
N TRP A 78 2.04 -18.22 -28.52
CA TRP A 78 3.21 -17.37 -28.77
C TRP A 78 3.83 -17.55 -30.17
N ASP A 79 4.53 -16.51 -30.63
CA ASP A 79 5.29 -16.47 -31.89
C ASP A 79 6.76 -16.07 -31.71
N GLN A 80 7.11 -15.43 -30.57
CA GLN A 80 8.47 -15.04 -30.25
C GLN A 80 8.81 -15.35 -28.78
N PHE A 81 10.10 -15.47 -28.48
CA PHE A 81 10.59 -15.66 -27.11
C PHE A 81 11.86 -14.87 -26.81
N SER A 82 12.10 -14.64 -25.52
CA SER A 82 13.37 -14.12 -24.99
C SER A 82 13.88 -15.00 -23.85
N ILE A 83 15.20 -15.05 -23.67
CA ILE A 83 15.91 -15.78 -22.61
C ILE A 83 16.93 -14.83 -21.98
N TYR A 84 17.03 -14.84 -20.65
CA TYR A 84 18.01 -14.08 -19.87
C TYR A 84 18.72 -15.03 -18.90
N LEU A 85 20.01 -15.25 -19.12
CA LEU A 85 20.85 -16.16 -18.34
C LEU A 85 21.45 -15.43 -17.14
N THR A 86 21.23 -15.95 -15.93
CA THR A 86 21.66 -15.30 -14.69
C THR A 86 22.87 -15.97 -14.05
N VAL A 87 23.76 -15.17 -13.45
CA VAL A 87 25.01 -15.66 -12.83
C VAL A 87 24.74 -16.48 -11.57
N ARG A 88 23.69 -16.13 -10.80
CA ARG A 88 23.30 -16.81 -9.56
C ARG A 88 21.78 -16.99 -9.51
N ASP A 89 21.34 -18.06 -8.86
CA ASP A 89 19.93 -18.43 -8.76
C ASP A 89 19.17 -17.80 -7.57
N GLN A 90 19.92 -17.28 -6.59
CA GLN A 90 19.42 -16.71 -5.34
C GLN A 90 18.28 -15.67 -5.48
N HIS A 91 18.24 -14.88 -6.56
CA HIS A 91 17.20 -13.85 -6.79
C HIS A 91 16.26 -14.15 -7.96
N ILE A 92 16.39 -15.30 -8.65
CA ILE A 92 15.58 -15.59 -9.85
C ILE A 92 14.09 -15.61 -9.51
N LYS A 93 13.69 -16.19 -8.37
CA LYS A 93 12.29 -16.23 -7.91
C LYS A 93 11.71 -14.84 -7.63
N GLU A 94 12.52 -13.93 -7.11
CA GLU A 94 12.08 -12.55 -6.83
C GLU A 94 11.94 -11.73 -8.12
N LEU A 95 12.88 -11.92 -9.06
CA LEU A 95 12.81 -11.28 -10.38
C LEU A 95 11.61 -11.76 -11.18
N GLU A 96 11.33 -13.06 -11.17
CA GLU A 96 10.11 -13.60 -11.78
C GLU A 96 8.86 -12.96 -11.15
N SER A 97 8.78 -12.97 -9.81
CA SER A 97 7.65 -12.37 -9.08
C SER A 97 7.45 -10.89 -9.42
N LEU A 98 8.54 -10.15 -9.61
CA LEU A 98 8.53 -8.75 -10.01
C LEU A 98 8.03 -8.58 -11.46
N LEU A 99 8.56 -9.37 -12.39
CA LEU A 99 8.13 -9.34 -13.80
C LEU A 99 6.66 -9.73 -13.95
N LEU A 100 6.18 -10.73 -13.22
CA LEU A 100 4.76 -11.13 -13.23
C LEU A 100 3.84 -10.00 -12.76
N ARG A 101 4.23 -9.26 -11.72
CA ARG A 101 3.46 -8.15 -11.18
C ARG A 101 3.39 -6.96 -12.13
N ILE A 102 4.46 -6.70 -12.87
CA ILE A 102 4.55 -5.59 -13.84
C ILE A 102 3.83 -5.94 -15.14
N ALA A 103 4.15 -7.09 -15.73
CA ALA A 103 3.67 -7.48 -17.06
C ALA A 103 2.20 -7.94 -17.07
N ARG A 104 1.70 -8.46 -15.94
CA ARG A 104 0.35 -9.07 -15.80
C ARG A 104 -0.08 -9.88 -17.05
N PRO A 105 0.74 -10.85 -17.49
CA PRO A 105 0.40 -11.64 -18.67
C PRO A 105 -0.94 -12.35 -18.44
N LYS A 106 -1.84 -12.32 -19.45
CA LYS A 106 -3.20 -12.87 -19.37
C LYS A 106 -3.24 -14.33 -18.88
N SER A 107 -2.17 -15.09 -19.10
CA SER A 107 -2.11 -16.51 -18.79
C SER A 107 -1.56 -16.86 -17.40
N ASN A 108 -1.10 -15.89 -16.59
CA ASN A 108 -0.53 -16.17 -15.27
C ASN A 108 -1.49 -15.72 -14.16
N VAL A 109 -2.07 -16.70 -13.46
CA VAL A 109 -3.12 -16.49 -12.45
C VAL A 109 -2.56 -16.04 -11.10
N GLN A 110 -1.28 -16.30 -10.80
CA GLN A 110 -0.65 -15.95 -9.52
C GLN A 110 0.55 -15.02 -9.73
N GLY A 111 0.51 -13.84 -9.11
CA GLY A 111 1.68 -12.97 -8.97
C GLY A 111 2.55 -13.48 -7.82
N GLY A 112 3.76 -13.94 -8.10
CA GLY A 112 4.65 -14.53 -7.11
C GLY A 112 4.90 -13.65 -5.86
N LYS A 113 5.37 -14.29 -4.78
CA LYS A 113 5.65 -13.62 -3.50
C LYS A 113 7.02 -12.90 -3.57
N LEU A 114 7.05 -11.61 -3.20
CA LEU A 114 8.29 -10.86 -2.99
C LEU A 114 8.71 -11.01 -1.53
N PHE A 115 9.76 -11.78 -1.25
CA PHE A 115 10.17 -12.08 0.12
C PHE A 115 10.76 -10.83 0.79
N GLY A 116 10.37 -10.55 2.03
CA GLY A 116 10.82 -9.35 2.77
C GLY A 116 10.35 -7.99 2.22
N SER A 117 9.57 -7.97 1.14
CA SER A 117 9.06 -6.73 0.54
C SER A 117 7.96 -6.09 1.40
N ARG A 118 8.10 -4.79 1.68
CA ARG A 118 7.06 -3.99 2.34
C ARG A 118 6.21 -3.27 1.31
N ASP A 119 4.88 -3.36 1.44
CA ASP A 119 3.98 -2.58 0.59
C ASP A 119 4.02 -1.10 1.02
N LEU A 120 4.51 -0.24 0.12
CA LEU A 120 4.66 1.19 0.37
C LEU A 120 3.37 1.98 0.16
N LYS A 121 2.32 1.39 -0.42
CA LYS A 121 1.06 2.08 -0.75
C LYS A 121 0.46 2.80 0.45
N ASN A 122 0.37 2.11 1.59
CA ASN A 122 -0.21 2.69 2.81
C ASN A 122 0.64 3.85 3.35
N LYS A 123 1.97 3.73 3.29
CA LYS A 123 2.89 4.79 3.74
C LYS A 123 2.78 6.03 2.85
N VAL A 124 2.69 5.84 1.53
CA VAL A 124 2.49 6.94 0.56
C VAL A 124 1.11 7.58 0.75
N GLN A 125 0.05 6.79 0.91
CA GLN A 125 -1.30 7.31 1.19
C GLN A 125 -1.35 8.14 2.48
N GLN A 126 -0.68 7.69 3.54
CA GLN A 126 -0.57 8.44 4.79
C GLN A 126 0.18 9.75 4.60
N ALA A 127 1.30 9.74 3.86
CA ALA A 127 2.07 10.95 3.57
C ALA A 127 1.25 11.98 2.78
N ILE A 128 0.54 11.53 1.73
CA ILE A 128 -0.35 12.39 0.92
C ILE A 128 -1.47 12.99 1.77
N ARG A 129 -2.12 12.18 2.63
CA ARG A 129 -3.18 12.68 3.53
C ARG A 129 -2.65 13.72 4.52
N ALA A 130 -1.45 13.51 5.06
CA ALA A 130 -0.82 14.47 5.95
C ALA A 130 -0.52 15.79 5.23
N GLN A 131 -0.02 15.72 3.99
CA GLN A 131 0.22 16.90 3.15
C GLN A 131 -1.07 17.64 2.84
N TYR A 132 -2.13 16.96 2.37
CA TYR A 132 -3.43 17.58 2.15
C TYR A 132 -4.00 18.22 3.43
N LYS A 133 -3.83 17.57 4.59
CA LYS A 133 -4.27 18.14 5.86
C LYS A 133 -3.53 19.44 6.18
N GLN A 134 -2.24 19.53 5.88
CA GLN A 134 -1.45 20.74 6.06
C GLN A 134 -1.83 21.84 5.06
N GLU A 135 -2.04 21.49 3.78
CA GLU A 135 -2.48 22.43 2.74
C GLU A 135 -3.86 23.00 3.06
N VAL A 136 -4.83 22.13 3.38
CA VAL A 136 -6.17 22.51 3.84
C VAL A 136 -6.07 23.37 5.11
N ALA A 137 -5.29 22.96 6.11
CA ALA A 137 -5.08 23.77 7.30
C ALA A 137 -4.47 25.14 6.97
N GLY A 138 -3.53 25.25 6.02
CA GLY A 138 -2.94 26.51 5.57
C GLY A 138 -3.92 27.43 4.83
N LEU A 139 -4.84 26.85 4.04
CA LEU A 139 -5.91 27.58 3.35
C LEU A 139 -6.94 28.14 4.34
N PHE A 140 -7.30 27.36 5.38
CA PHE A 140 -8.24 27.77 6.42
C PHE A 140 -7.56 28.51 7.60
N ALA A 141 -6.22 28.49 7.74
CA ALA A 141 -5.51 29.18 8.82
C ALA A 141 -5.61 30.71 8.73
N ARG A 142 -5.91 31.27 7.56
CA ARG A 142 -6.23 32.70 7.43
C ARG A 142 -7.63 33.04 7.97
N SER A 143 -8.58 32.09 8.00
CA SER A 143 -9.91 32.29 8.63
C SER A 143 -9.94 31.86 10.10
N ALA A 144 -9.00 31.03 10.55
CA ALA A 144 -8.94 30.52 11.93
C ALA A 144 -8.27 31.46 12.95
N ARG A 145 -7.84 32.68 12.58
CA ARG A 145 -7.41 33.70 13.56
C ARG A 145 -8.52 34.14 14.53
N GLY A 146 -9.77 33.68 14.34
CA GLY A 146 -10.89 33.94 15.25
C GLY A 146 -11.30 32.78 16.17
N ALA A 147 -10.72 31.58 16.06
CA ALA A 147 -11.17 30.43 16.87
C ALA A 147 -10.53 30.48 18.28
N LYS A 148 -11.22 31.10 19.23
CA LYS A 148 -10.88 31.05 20.67
C LYS A 148 -10.69 29.60 21.11
N ALA A 149 -9.54 29.32 21.73
CA ALA A 149 -9.22 28.02 22.30
C ALA A 149 -10.33 27.53 23.25
N LEU A 150 -10.78 26.28 23.06
CA LEU A 150 -11.76 25.68 23.96
C LEU A 150 -11.18 25.60 25.39
N PRO A 151 -11.98 25.87 26.43
CA PRO A 151 -11.53 25.76 27.82
C PRO A 151 -11.09 24.32 28.11
N LYS A 152 -9.87 24.14 28.63
CA LYS A 152 -9.40 22.87 29.19
C LYS A 152 -10.31 22.52 30.37
N GLY A 153 -11.26 21.61 30.16
CA GLY A 153 -12.13 21.13 31.22
C GLY A 153 -11.40 20.28 32.25
N ASN A 154 -11.76 20.47 33.53
CA ASN A 154 -11.22 19.74 34.68
C ASN A 154 -11.36 18.22 34.52
N LYS A 155 -10.28 17.48 34.80
CA LYS A 155 -10.23 16.01 34.71
C LYS A 155 -11.29 15.35 35.62
N GLU A 156 -11.52 15.92 36.79
CA GLU A 156 -12.51 15.44 37.78
C GLU A 156 -13.95 15.47 37.26
N GLU A 157 -14.33 16.49 36.49
CA GLU A 157 -15.72 16.58 36.00
C GLU A 157 -16.02 15.52 34.94
N LYS A 158 -15.04 15.19 34.11
CA LYS A 158 -15.17 14.11 33.12
C LYS A 158 -15.33 12.75 33.80
N GLU A 159 -14.59 12.53 34.88
CA GLU A 159 -14.64 11.29 35.65
C GLU A 159 -16.01 11.11 36.33
N LYS A 160 -16.60 12.19 36.86
CA LYS A 160 -17.98 12.18 37.38
C LYS A 160 -19.02 11.85 36.29
N VAL A 161 -18.86 12.38 35.07
CA VAL A 161 -19.76 12.06 33.95
C VAL A 161 -19.62 10.60 33.54
N LEU A 162 -18.40 10.05 33.52
CA LEU A 162 -18.14 8.64 33.23
C LEU A 162 -18.75 7.71 34.29
N GLN A 163 -18.68 8.07 35.57
CA GLN A 163 -19.30 7.29 36.65
C GLN A 163 -20.82 7.22 36.51
N LEU A 164 -21.46 8.31 36.08
CA LEU A 164 -22.91 8.36 35.89
C LEU A 164 -23.38 7.72 34.57
N PHE A 165 -22.55 7.79 33.52
CA PHE A 165 -22.91 7.36 32.17
C PHE A 165 -21.76 6.58 31.48
N PRO A 166 -21.40 5.39 31.98
CA PRO A 166 -20.25 4.63 31.48
C PRO A 166 -20.38 4.23 30.00
N GLU A 167 -21.60 3.90 29.56
CA GLU A 167 -21.88 3.53 28.17
C GLU A 167 -22.16 4.73 27.25
N GLY A 168 -22.13 5.94 27.81
CA GLY A 168 -22.72 7.12 27.19
C GLY A 168 -24.25 7.12 27.27
N ALA A 169 -24.85 8.27 26.96
CA ALA A 169 -26.30 8.44 26.99
C ALA A 169 -26.73 9.62 26.14
N ARG A 170 -28.01 9.66 25.75
CA ARG A 170 -28.63 10.87 25.19
C ARG A 170 -29.50 11.49 26.27
N VAL A 171 -29.19 12.72 26.64
CA VAL A 171 -29.93 13.48 27.66
C VAL A 171 -30.76 14.56 27.00
N ARG A 172 -31.97 14.79 27.52
CA ARG A 172 -32.92 15.81 27.05
C ARG A 172 -33.31 16.69 28.23
N ALA A 173 -33.42 17.98 27.98
CA ALA A 173 -33.81 18.99 28.96
C ALA A 173 -34.81 19.93 28.28
N THR A 174 -35.74 20.52 29.04
CA THR A 174 -36.79 21.37 28.48
C THR A 174 -36.94 22.61 29.34
N ASN A 175 -36.52 23.75 28.79
CA ASN A 175 -36.72 25.04 29.43
C ASN A 175 -37.91 25.76 28.79
N HIS A 176 -38.99 25.92 29.55
CA HIS A 176 -40.26 26.46 29.08
C HIS A 176 -40.74 25.75 27.79
N LYS A 177 -40.70 26.44 26.64
CA LYS A 177 -41.13 25.92 25.33
C LYS A 177 -39.98 25.41 24.46
N LYS A 178 -38.74 25.41 24.95
CA LYS A 178 -37.55 25.00 24.19
C LYS A 178 -36.99 23.69 24.73
N SER A 179 -36.92 22.68 23.87
CA SER A 179 -36.28 21.39 24.18
C SER A 179 -34.85 21.35 23.66
N PHE A 180 -33.95 20.88 24.49
CA PHE A 180 -32.53 20.73 24.22
C PHE A 180 -32.15 19.26 24.33
N SER A 181 -31.21 18.81 23.49
CA SER A 181 -30.68 17.45 23.57
C SER A 181 -29.17 17.46 23.45
N ALA A 182 -28.51 16.67 24.31
CA ALA A 182 -27.07 16.46 24.27
C ALA A 182 -26.75 14.97 24.26
N ILE A 183 -25.54 14.64 23.79
CA ILE A 183 -25.04 13.26 23.73
C ILE A 183 -23.81 13.17 24.62
N ILE A 184 -23.90 12.35 25.65
CA ILE A 184 -22.79 11.93 26.49
C ILE A 184 -22.09 10.78 25.79
N ARG A 185 -20.79 10.96 25.55
CA ARG A 185 -19.93 9.97 24.90
C ARG A 185 -19.31 9.05 25.95
N ARG A 186 -18.83 7.88 25.50
CA ARG A 186 -18.09 6.91 26.32
C ARG A 186 -16.76 7.41 26.89
N ASP A 187 -16.30 8.58 26.45
CA ASP A 187 -15.10 9.26 26.96
C ASP A 187 -15.43 10.35 28.02
N GLY A 188 -16.69 10.43 28.46
CA GLY A 188 -17.16 11.40 29.46
C GLY A 188 -17.41 12.79 28.91
N GLN A 189 -17.20 13.03 27.62
CA GLN A 189 -17.48 14.32 27.00
C GLN A 189 -18.97 14.45 26.66
N VAL A 190 -19.49 15.67 26.82
CA VAL A 190 -20.88 16.02 26.48
C VAL A 190 -20.88 16.78 25.16
N ARG A 191 -21.56 16.26 24.14
CA ARG A 191 -21.72 16.93 22.84
C ARG A 191 -23.06 17.65 22.78
N PHE A 192 -23.02 18.96 22.60
CA PHE A 192 -24.19 19.81 22.42
C PHE A 192 -23.93 20.82 21.30
N ASP A 193 -24.87 20.94 20.37
CA ASP A 193 -24.81 21.87 19.22
C ASP A 193 -23.46 21.88 18.47
N GLY A 194 -22.98 20.68 18.11
CA GLY A 194 -21.70 20.51 17.40
C GLY A 194 -20.44 20.69 18.25
N THR A 195 -20.56 21.18 19.49
CA THR A 195 -19.44 21.48 20.39
C THR A 195 -19.29 20.43 21.50
N LEU A 196 -18.05 20.15 21.92
CA LEU A 196 -17.73 19.21 22.99
C LEU A 196 -17.44 19.97 24.30
N TYR A 197 -18.05 19.50 25.38
CA TYR A 197 -17.93 20.04 26.73
C TYR A 197 -17.40 18.96 27.68
N SER A 198 -16.71 19.37 28.74
CA SER A 198 -16.15 18.48 29.76
C SER A 198 -17.11 18.07 30.86
N SER A 199 -18.27 18.72 30.94
CA SER A 199 -19.27 18.47 31.97
C SER A 199 -20.67 18.82 31.49
N LEU A 200 -21.67 18.23 32.17
CA LEU A 200 -23.08 18.51 31.91
C LEU A 200 -23.41 19.98 32.20
N SER A 201 -22.84 20.57 33.25
CA SER A 201 -23.03 21.98 33.61
C SER A 201 -22.45 22.93 32.55
N ALA A 202 -21.27 22.62 31.99
CA ALA A 202 -20.67 23.42 30.93
C ALA A 202 -21.52 23.40 29.65
N ALA A 203 -22.03 22.23 29.28
CA ALA A 203 -22.96 22.10 28.17
C ALA A 203 -24.28 22.85 28.44
N ALA A 204 -24.84 22.73 29.64
CA ALA A 204 -26.08 23.40 30.03
C ALA A 204 -25.95 24.93 30.05
N LYS A 205 -24.79 25.44 30.49
CA LYS A 205 -24.47 26.86 30.41
C LYS A 205 -24.46 27.36 28.97
N ALA A 206 -23.95 26.57 28.03
CA ALA A 206 -24.00 26.91 26.62
C ALA A 206 -25.43 26.87 26.06
N ALA A 207 -26.27 25.95 26.52
CA ALA A 207 -27.67 25.85 26.10
C ALA A 207 -28.54 27.01 26.61
N LEU A 208 -28.30 27.48 27.84
CA LEU A 208 -29.15 28.47 28.51
C LEU A 208 -28.55 29.88 28.61
N GLY A 209 -27.27 30.04 28.30
CA GLY A 209 -26.55 31.31 28.44
C GLY A 209 -26.30 31.74 29.91
N ARG A 210 -26.71 30.92 30.89
CA ARG A 210 -26.53 31.16 32.34
C ARG A 210 -25.97 29.91 33.03
N SER A 211 -25.31 30.07 34.16
CA SER A 211 -24.78 28.93 34.93
C SER A 211 -25.90 28.05 35.48
N VAL A 212 -25.79 26.73 35.28
CA VAL A 212 -26.78 25.71 35.69
C VAL A 212 -26.08 24.46 36.18
N ASN A 213 -26.67 23.79 37.16
CA ASN A 213 -26.16 22.55 37.76
C ASN A 213 -26.56 21.33 36.91
N GLY A 214 -25.66 20.90 36.04
CA GLY A 214 -25.89 19.75 35.17
C GLY A 214 -26.89 20.02 34.03
N TRP A 215 -27.33 18.94 33.37
CA TRP A 215 -28.23 18.98 32.22
C TRP A 215 -29.71 18.85 32.62
N TRP A 216 -30.05 19.24 33.85
CA TRP A 216 -31.40 19.10 34.42
C TRP A 216 -32.02 20.48 34.56
N PHE A 217 -32.69 20.94 33.50
CA PHE A 217 -33.29 22.27 33.40
C PHE A 217 -34.48 22.32 32.43
#